data_AF-A0A6J4U1M6-F1
#
_entry.id   AF-A0A6J4U1M6-F1
#
_cell.length_a   1.000
_cell.length_b   1.000
_cell.length_c   1.000
_cell.angle_alpha   90.00
_cell.angle_beta   90.00
_cell.angle_gamma   90.00
#
_symmetry.space_group_name_H-M   'P 1'
#
loop_
_entity.id
_entity.type
_entity.pdbx_description
1 polymer ?
#
loop_
_entity_poly.entity_id
_entity_poly.type
_entity_poly.pdbx_seq_one_letter_code
_entity_poly.pdbx_strand_id
1 'polypeptide(L)'
;MMGWGMSDNLLRWDWAAGGNGMARGPGGSPMDGSGDDVFVWRHGRAEVVLSRAGDAWAVVYRTAGRLLGPPQVLWDARHTRAKMAAWDVMARVTQASRDEDEGVRVGRRAAQWMHAARVPDETDD
;
A
#
# COMPACT_ATOMS: atom_id res chain seq x y z
N MET A 1 -20.67 10.35 -22.16
CA MET A 1 -19.64 9.30 -22.25
C MET A 1 -18.29 9.97 -22.20
N MET A 2 -17.67 10.05 -21.02
CA MET A 2 -16.27 10.51 -20.91
C MET A 2 -15.40 9.26 -20.94
N GLY A 3 -14.78 9.02 -22.10
CA GLY A 3 -13.79 7.97 -22.27
C GLY A 3 -12.56 8.31 -21.44
N TRP A 4 -12.23 7.44 -20.49
CA TRP A 4 -10.92 7.43 -19.87
C TRP A 4 -9.95 6.92 -20.94
N GLY A 5 -9.37 7.86 -21.68
CA GLY A 5 -8.20 7.60 -22.51
C GLY A 5 -7.07 7.17 -21.60
N MET A 6 -6.91 5.86 -21.42
CA MET A 6 -5.69 5.27 -20.90
C MET A 6 -4.62 5.53 -21.95
N SER A 7 -3.89 6.64 -21.79
CA SER A 7 -2.70 6.89 -22.58
C SER A 7 -1.69 5.78 -22.29
N ASP A 8 -1.38 5.04 -23.35
CA ASP A 8 -0.50 3.87 -23.47
C ASP A 8 1.00 4.26 -23.33
N ASN A 9 1.38 4.91 -22.22
CA ASN A 9 2.72 5.47 -22.09
C ASN A 9 3.24 5.45 -20.65
N LEU A 10 3.44 4.27 -20.07
CA LEU A 10 4.22 4.11 -18.84
C LEU A 10 5.15 2.91 -18.92
N LEU A 11 6.34 3.20 -19.44
CA LEU A 11 7.64 2.85 -18.89
C LEU A 11 7.73 1.47 -18.22
N ARG A 12 8.62 0.65 -18.77
CA ARG A 12 9.22 -0.50 -18.09
C ARG A 12 9.63 -0.15 -16.65
N TRP A 13 8.78 -0.50 -15.68
CA TRP A 13 9.06 -0.36 -14.26
C TRP A 13 9.88 -1.57 -13.80
N ASP A 14 11.21 -1.47 -13.84
CA ASP A 14 12.15 -2.43 -13.27
C ASP A 14 12.18 -2.27 -11.74
N TRP A 15 11.24 -2.91 -11.04
CA TRP A 15 11.18 -2.97 -9.56
C TRP A 15 12.07 -4.09 -8.99
N ALA A 16 12.85 -4.76 -9.84
CA ALA A 16 13.70 -5.90 -9.51
C ALA A 16 15.17 -5.64 -9.88
N ALA A 17 15.78 -4.60 -9.34
CA ALA A 17 17.25 -4.52 -9.19
C ALA A 17 17.66 -3.27 -8.39
N GLY A 18 18.37 -3.50 -7.28
CA GLY A 18 19.50 -2.66 -6.88
C GLY A 18 19.24 -1.43 -5.98
N GLY A 19 19.72 -1.54 -4.74
CA GLY A 19 20.83 -0.68 -4.28
C GLY A 19 20.52 0.64 -3.57
N ASN A 20 20.80 0.66 -2.26
CA ASN A 20 21.21 1.76 -1.37
C ASN A 20 21.10 3.22 -1.84
N GLY A 21 20.48 4.05 -0.98
CA GLY A 21 20.68 5.50 -1.03
C GLY A 21 19.77 6.26 -0.07
N MET A 22 20.33 6.67 1.07
CA MET A 22 19.77 7.51 2.14
C MET A 22 18.88 8.68 1.66
N ALA A 23 17.69 8.84 2.25
CA ALA A 23 17.03 10.13 2.43
C ALA A 23 16.08 10.08 3.64
N ARG A 24 16.53 10.68 4.74
CA ARG A 24 15.80 10.84 6.01
C ARG A 24 15.08 12.19 5.97
N GLY A 25 13.75 12.17 5.81
CA GLY A 25 12.88 13.34 5.95
C GLY A 25 11.96 13.19 7.18
N PRO A 26 11.72 14.24 7.98
CA PRO A 26 10.86 14.17 9.14
C PRO A 26 9.41 14.49 8.74
N GLY A 27 8.48 13.55 8.89
CA GLY A 27 7.07 13.81 8.68
C GLY A 27 6.25 12.55 8.40
N GLY A 28 5.81 11.89 9.48
CA GLY A 28 4.90 10.75 9.44
C GLY A 28 5.59 9.42 9.70
N SER A 29 5.96 9.17 10.96
CA SER A 29 6.34 7.81 11.38
C SER A 29 5.10 6.91 11.26
N PRO A 30 5.15 5.79 10.51
CA PRO A 30 4.24 4.69 10.82
C PRO A 30 4.59 4.26 12.25
N MET A 31 3.61 4.34 13.16
CA MET A 31 3.77 3.67 14.44
C MET A 31 3.81 2.17 14.14
N ASP A 32 4.99 1.58 14.31
CA ASP A 32 5.21 0.14 14.36
C ASP A 32 4.41 -0.43 15.54
N GLY A 33 3.15 -0.77 15.26
CA GLY A 33 2.27 -1.41 16.22
C GLY A 33 2.34 -2.92 16.06
N SER A 34 3.28 -3.56 16.76
CA SER A 34 3.15 -4.90 17.35
C SER A 34 2.33 -5.93 16.52
N GLY A 35 3.00 -6.60 15.57
CA GLY A 35 2.51 -7.75 14.81
C GLY A 35 2.87 -7.60 13.32
N ASP A 36 3.99 -8.17 12.88
CA ASP A 36 4.68 -7.96 11.59
C ASP A 36 3.89 -8.31 10.30
N ASP A 37 2.57 -8.57 10.38
CA ASP A 37 1.74 -9.07 9.29
C ASP A 37 0.86 -8.03 8.58
N VAL A 38 0.95 -6.74 8.96
CA VAL A 38 0.09 -5.69 8.42
C VAL A 38 0.83 -4.38 8.11
N PHE A 39 0.64 -3.88 6.89
CA PHE A 39 1.02 -2.55 6.45
C PHE A 39 -0.18 -1.60 6.50
N VAL A 40 -0.02 -0.43 7.13
CA VAL A 40 -1.11 0.55 7.27
C VAL A 40 -0.67 1.93 6.79
N TRP A 41 -1.48 2.55 5.95
CA TRP A 41 -1.36 3.95 5.57
C TRP A 41 -2.61 4.74 6.00
N ARG A 42 -2.43 5.95 6.50
CA ARG A 42 -3.50 6.83 6.99
C ARG A 42 -3.34 8.24 6.43
N HIS A 43 -4.46 8.84 6.04
CA HIS A 43 -4.51 10.24 5.63
C HIS A 43 -5.87 10.85 5.95
N GLY A 44 -5.90 11.85 6.83
CA GLY A 44 -7.16 12.42 7.32
C GLY A 44 -8.06 11.34 7.93
N ARG A 45 -9.20 11.08 7.29
CA ARG A 45 -10.17 10.03 7.70
C ARG A 45 -9.97 8.70 6.98
N ALA A 46 -9.13 8.66 5.96
CA ALA A 46 -8.86 7.49 5.15
C ALA A 46 -7.80 6.61 5.79
N GLU A 47 -8.02 5.30 5.72
CA GLU A 47 -7.03 4.29 6.07
C GLU A 47 -7.02 3.18 5.03
N VAL A 48 -5.82 2.86 4.54
CA VAL A 48 -5.55 1.73 3.65
C VAL A 48 -4.73 0.71 4.43
N VAL A 49 -5.25 -0.51 4.53
CA VAL A 49 -4.64 -1.63 5.24
C VAL A 49 -4.29 -2.70 4.23
N LEU A 50 -3.05 -3.16 4.26
CA LEU A 50 -2.56 -4.29 3.50
C LEU A 50 -2.11 -5.37 4.48
N SER A 51 -2.59 -6.60 4.32
CA SER A 51 -2.24 -7.71 5.21
C SER A 51 -1.99 -9.00 4.44
N ARG A 52 -1.22 -9.91 5.05
CA ARG A 52 -1.08 -11.28 4.53
C ARG A 52 -2.33 -12.09 4.90
N ALA A 53 -2.90 -12.80 3.93
CA ALA A 53 -4.09 -13.61 4.10
C ALA A 53 -3.88 -15.00 3.49
N GLY A 54 -3.11 -15.84 4.18
CA GLY A 54 -2.63 -17.13 3.68
C GLY A 54 -1.72 -16.91 2.47
N ASP A 55 -2.08 -17.48 1.31
CA ASP A 55 -1.33 -17.30 0.07
C ASP A 55 -1.60 -15.98 -0.66
N ALA A 56 -2.60 -15.21 -0.22
CA ALA A 56 -2.99 -13.95 -0.83
C ALA A 56 -2.61 -12.73 0.00
N TRP A 57 -2.81 -11.55 -0.58
CA TRP A 57 -2.70 -10.24 0.05
C TRP A 57 -4.07 -9.60 0.10
N ALA A 58 -4.52 -9.15 1.26
CA ALA A 58 -5.78 -8.45 1.41
C ALA A 58 -5.53 -6.94 1.52
N VAL A 59 -6.24 -6.16 0.71
CA VAL A 59 -6.22 -4.70 0.72
C VAL A 59 -7.60 -4.19 1.12
N VAL A 60 -7.66 -3.48 2.25
CA VAL A 60 -8.88 -2.90 2.78
C VAL A 60 -8.71 -1.38 2.82
N TYR A 61 -9.62 -0.64 2.20
CA TYR A 61 -9.69 0.81 2.34
C TYR A 61 -10.96 1.19 3.10
N ARG A 62 -10.77 1.89 4.21
CA ARG A 62 -11.84 2.36 5.08
C ARG A 62 -11.76 3.87 5.34
N THR A 63 -12.90 4.46 5.66
CA THR A 63 -12.99 5.87 6.07
C THR A 63 -13.76 5.99 7.37
N ALA A 64 -13.36 6.91 8.24
CA ALA A 64 -14.17 7.27 9.41
C ALA A 64 -15.49 7.92 8.92
N GLY A 65 -16.63 7.45 9.43
CA GLY A 65 -17.95 7.96 9.06
C GLY A 65 -18.04 9.49 9.21
N ARG A 66 -18.84 10.15 8.34
CA ARG A 66 -18.95 11.63 8.28
C ARG A 66 -19.24 12.29 9.64
N LEU A 67 -19.87 11.57 10.57
CA LEU A 67 -20.39 12.04 11.86
C LEU A 67 -19.96 11.16 13.06
N LEU A 68 -18.67 10.83 13.20
CA LEU A 68 -18.16 9.95 14.29
C LEU A 68 -18.76 8.53 14.29
N GLY A 69 -19.44 8.14 13.20
CA GLY A 69 -19.97 6.79 13.04
C GLY A 69 -18.86 5.76 12.81
N PRO A 70 -19.18 4.46 12.94
CA PRO A 70 -18.23 3.37 12.76
C PRO A 70 -17.48 3.50 11.42
N PRO A 71 -16.18 3.13 11.38
CA PRO A 71 -15.42 3.11 10.14
C PRO A 71 -16.16 2.33 9.06
N GLN A 72 -16.32 2.95 7.89
CA GLN A 72 -16.96 2.33 6.73
C GLN A 72 -15.89 1.75 5.83
N VAL A 73 -16.00 0.46 5.52
CA VAL A 73 -15.16 -0.19 4.49
C VAL A 73 -15.69 0.24 3.14
N LEU A 74 -14.88 0.97 2.38
CA LEU A 74 -15.21 1.43 1.04
C LEU A 74 -14.71 0.46 -0.04
N TRP A 75 -13.71 -0.35 0.29
CA TRP A 75 -13.10 -1.32 -0.61
C TRP A 75 -12.47 -2.46 0.19
N ASP A 76 -12.64 -3.67 -0.32
CA ASP A 76 -12.00 -4.89 0.19
C ASP A 76 -11.69 -5.79 -1.02
N ALA A 77 -10.42 -6.08 -1.23
CA ALA A 77 -9.95 -6.92 -2.32
C ALA A 77 -8.83 -7.85 -1.89
N ARG A 78 -8.82 -9.05 -2.47
CA ARG A 78 -7.77 -10.06 -2.26
C ARG A 78 -7.02 -10.33 -3.55
N HIS A 79 -5.69 -10.35 -3.45
CA HIS A 79 -4.78 -10.48 -4.58
C HIS A 79 -3.76 -11.60 -4.33
N THR A 80 -3.69 -12.60 -5.21
CA THR A 80 -2.66 -13.65 -5.12
C THR A 80 -1.26 -13.10 -5.46
N ARG A 81 -1.20 -12.08 -6.32
CA ARG A 81 0.06 -11.48 -6.77
C ARG A 81 0.37 -10.21 -5.99
N ALA A 82 1.53 -10.16 -5.34
CA ALA A 82 2.01 -8.98 -4.59
C ALA A 82 2.01 -7.70 -5.45
N LYS A 83 2.38 -7.79 -6.74
CA LYS A 83 2.33 -6.65 -7.66
C LYS A 83 0.92 -6.05 -7.78
N MET A 84 -0.12 -6.88 -7.87
CA MET A 84 -1.50 -6.41 -7.98
C MET A 84 -1.96 -5.75 -6.68
N ALA A 85 -1.58 -6.32 -5.53
CA ALA A 85 -1.85 -5.73 -4.23
C ALA A 85 -1.17 -4.36 -4.07
N ALA A 86 0.09 -4.21 -4.47
CA ALA A 86 0.81 -2.93 -4.41
C ALA A 86 0.17 -1.86 -5.30
N TRP A 87 -0.26 -2.24 -6.50
CA TRP A 87 -0.99 -1.34 -7.40
C TRP A 87 -2.35 -0.93 -6.82
N ASP A 88 -3.07 -1.84 -6.16
CA ASP A 88 -4.33 -1.49 -5.53
C ASP A 88 -4.12 -0.54 -4.34
N VAL A 89 -3.09 -0.78 -3.51
CA VAL A 89 -2.68 0.16 -2.46
C VAL A 89 -2.39 1.54 -3.04
N MET A 90 -1.58 1.63 -4.10
CA MET A 90 -1.29 2.89 -4.79
C MET A 90 -2.57 3.58 -5.26
N ALA A 91 -3.47 2.86 -5.93
CA ALA A 91 -4.73 3.41 -6.41
C ALA A 91 -5.62 3.94 -5.27
N ARG A 92 -5.71 3.23 -4.14
CA ARG A 92 -6.48 3.68 -2.97
C ARG A 92 -5.84 4.90 -2.30
N VAL A 93 -4.52 4.92 -2.20
CA VAL A 93 -3.77 6.06 -1.65
C VAL A 93 -4.01 7.30 -2.50
N THR A 94 -3.79 7.24 -3.81
CA THR A 94 -4.04 8.36 -4.73
C THR A 94 -5.49 8.84 -4.68
N GLN A 95 -6.45 7.91 -4.61
CA GLN A 95 -7.86 8.27 -4.47
C GLN A 95 -8.13 9.03 -3.16
N ALA A 96 -7.51 8.62 -2.06
CA ALA A 96 -7.73 9.18 -0.74
C ALA A 96 -6.98 10.50 -0.50
N SER A 97 -5.73 10.62 -0.94
CA SER A 97 -4.89 11.81 -0.77
C SER A 97 -5.12 12.86 -1.86
N ARG A 98 -5.61 12.46 -3.04
CA ARG A 98 -5.60 13.27 -4.28
C ARG A 98 -4.18 13.67 -4.69
N ASP A 99 -3.20 12.86 -4.33
CA ASP A 99 -1.78 13.05 -4.59
C ASP A 99 -1.20 11.76 -5.21
N GLU A 100 -0.76 11.87 -6.47
CA GLU A 100 -0.20 10.76 -7.23
C GLU A 100 1.21 10.38 -6.74
N ASP A 101 2.03 11.35 -6.36
CA ASP A 101 3.38 11.11 -5.85
C ASP A 101 3.33 10.36 -4.51
N GLU A 102 2.36 10.73 -3.66
CA GLU A 102 2.08 9.97 -2.44
C GLU A 102 1.66 8.54 -2.75
N GLY A 103 0.81 8.35 -3.75
CA GLY A 103 0.41 7.03 -4.24
C GLY A 103 1.61 6.17 -4.63
N VAL A 104 2.49 6.70 -5.48
CA VAL A 104 3.69 5.98 -5.95
C VAL A 104 4.62 5.65 -4.78
N ARG A 105 4.88 6.62 -3.90
CA ARG A 105 5.75 6.45 -2.73
C ARG A 105 5.24 5.36 -1.81
N VAL A 106 3.96 5.39 -1.47
CA VAL A 106 3.33 4.41 -0.56
C VAL A 106 3.21 3.04 -1.23
N GLY A 107 2.83 3.00 -2.51
CA GLY A 107 2.79 1.76 -3.30
C GLY A 107 4.13 1.05 -3.35
N ARG A 108 5.23 1.80 -3.52
CA ARG A 108 6.60 1.24 -3.47
C ARG A 108 6.94 0.69 -2.09
N ARG A 109 6.60 1.40 -1.01
CA ARG A 109 6.82 0.92 0.36
C ARG A 109 6.02 -0.34 0.66
N ALA A 110 4.77 -0.41 0.20
CA ALA A 110 3.92 -1.59 0.32
C ALA A 110 4.52 -2.79 -0.43
N ALA A 111 5.04 -2.58 -1.64
CA ALA A 111 5.74 -3.63 -2.39
C ALA A 111 6.97 -4.14 -1.63
N GLN A 112 7.82 -3.24 -1.13
CA GLN A 112 9.00 -3.59 -0.33
C GLN A 112 8.63 -4.40 0.92
N TRP A 113 7.59 -3.97 1.63
CA TRP A 113 7.08 -4.68 2.80
C TRP A 113 6.60 -6.10 2.45
N MET A 114 5.86 -6.28 1.34
CA MET A 114 5.45 -7.61 0.87
C MET A 114 6.61 -8.50 0.44
N HIS A 115 7.74 -7.91 0.01
CA HIS A 115 8.95 -8.66 -0.28
C HIS A 115 9.65 -9.16 0.99
N ALA A 116 9.77 -8.29 1.99
CA ALA A 116 10.32 -8.67 3.29
C ALA A 116 9.48 -9.77 3.94
N ALA A 117 8.15 -9.63 3.95
CA ALA A 117 7.23 -10.62 4.51
C ALA A 117 7.16 -11.96 3.74
N ARG A 118 7.80 -12.06 2.57
CA ARG A 118 7.93 -13.32 1.82
C ARG A 118 9.21 -14.09 2.11
N VAL A 119 10.19 -13.45 2.74
CA VAL A 119 11.44 -14.08 3.17
C VAL A 119 11.21 -14.46 4.63
N PRO A 120 10.90 -15.73 4.94
CA PRO A 120 10.83 -16.16 6.33
C PRO A 120 12.23 -16.06 6.93
N ASP A 121 12.28 -15.68 8.19
CA ASP A 121 13.47 -15.56 9.01
C ASP A 121 14.27 -16.89 9.04
N GLU A 122 15.31 -17.01 8.19
CA GLU A 122 16.43 -17.94 8.37
C GLU A 122 17.45 -17.26 9.31
N THR A 123 17.05 -16.98 10.55
CA THR A 123 17.98 -16.56 11.59
C THR A 123 17.44 -16.93 12.97
N ASP A 124 17.79 -18.14 13.43
CA ASP A 124 18.19 -18.42 14.82
C ASP A 124 18.53 -19.93 14.95
N ASP A 125 19.83 -20.25 14.87
CA ASP A 125 20.48 -21.48 15.34
C ASP A 125 21.74 -21.09 16.12
#